data_AF-A0A4Y1X585-F1
#
_entry.id   AF-A0A4Y1X585-F1
#
_cell.length_a   1.000
_cell.length_b   1.000
_cell.length_c   1.000
_cell.angle_alpha   90.00
_cell.angle_beta   90.00
_cell.angle_gamma   90.00
#
_symmetry.space_group_name_H-M   'P 1'
#
loop_
_entity.id
_entity.type
_entity.pdbx_description
1 polymer ?
#
loop_
_entity_poly.entity_id
_entity_poly.type
_entity_poly.pdbx_seq_one_letter_code
_entity_poly.pdbx_strand_id
1 'polypeptide(L)'
;MKRLLILLGLPLVLSSCLLNEEDKFPKSATERMNEAIEQAENVLQGAVNGWRVELYPEKSRIYGGYTMFLKFSSDGKVTAASENFDPAQTDESYYSVEPDNGPMLTFNTYNEIIHFYSDAGTGANQGIGTANGGLEGDSDFIVMEATPECVKLKGRKSGNYIRMYPLDEGVNWADELQAYVDAETEMLLGYTSCIVGDATYPLEFQSALNNFTSRVFRITLKEATETESAEVLSAPFIWTKSGAKFYEPLTIDGVTVEELSFSGEYLENAEKNVRITPKYSDNQLTVNITETTYNSLKYEITATDPDDPYIVRAFRKSEIEGMSDTQLRKSICETIASANELKKGDMTGTLSDLYDETEYVVVGLGIDPSTLNYTTKVFSAEKTTSALPADMQDAYRQWIGTWTVTSASSEVSGTSYDFIIEIRPREINSTYLIRGWGYTYLKNDYECEAKFKADGTFDIHHQICGTLSTGGQLTLFPRFVYTQGGSGYGGLISLGYGEALQASSSEDGKGAIYGYNYGLSGGGSCTITSLDYWDVRNGSNYYIQAMSPYVYKDFFAGPYTMVRTSTEYGVLGTQTSQSAPAAVQRLSTGNKAAAVRAE
;
A
#
# COMPACT_ATOMS: atom_id res chain seq x y z
N MET A 1 -93.19 17.92 -50.25
CA MET A 1 -92.19 18.99 -50.46
C MET A 1 -91.13 18.89 -49.37
N LYS A 2 -89.91 19.35 -49.69
CA LYS A 2 -88.63 19.32 -48.95
C LYS A 2 -88.64 19.50 -47.41
N ARG A 3 -87.78 18.70 -46.76
CA ARG A 3 -86.80 18.98 -45.65
C ARG A 3 -87.40 19.38 -44.27
N LEU A 4 -86.90 18.94 -43.10
CA LEU A 4 -85.55 19.13 -42.54
C LEU A 4 -85.44 18.50 -41.10
N LEU A 5 -84.27 17.92 -40.72
CA LEU A 5 -83.65 17.77 -39.35
C LEU A 5 -84.39 16.91 -38.27
N ILE A 6 -83.79 16.08 -37.39
CA ILE A 6 -82.54 16.14 -36.59
C ILE A 6 -82.00 14.71 -36.34
N LEU A 7 -80.67 14.60 -36.31
CA LEU A 7 -79.84 13.43 -36.04
C LEU A 7 -79.15 13.59 -34.66
N LEU A 8 -78.85 12.45 -34.00
CA LEU A 8 -77.70 12.17 -33.12
C LEU A 8 -77.83 12.36 -31.58
N GLY A 9 -77.79 11.24 -30.84
CA GLY A 9 -77.50 11.18 -29.39
C GLY A 9 -77.44 9.76 -28.78
N LEU A 10 -76.21 9.25 -28.55
CA LEU A 10 -75.76 8.24 -27.55
C LEU A 10 -76.12 6.73 -27.69
N PRO A 11 -75.28 5.77 -27.21
CA PRO A 11 -73.83 5.52 -27.40
C PRO A 11 -73.53 4.11 -27.99
N LEU A 12 -72.48 3.99 -28.82
CA LEU A 12 -71.82 2.71 -29.09
C LEU A 12 -70.69 2.49 -28.08
N VAL A 13 -70.88 1.55 -27.15
CA VAL A 13 -69.79 0.95 -26.37
C VAL A 13 -70.01 -0.55 -26.38
N LEU A 14 -68.90 -1.31 -26.48
CA LEU A 14 -68.78 -2.76 -26.35
C LEU A 14 -68.89 -3.58 -27.67
N SER A 15 -67.86 -3.45 -28.51
CA SER A 15 -67.25 -4.63 -29.13
C SER A 15 -65.76 -4.59 -28.80
N SER A 16 -65.43 -5.03 -27.57
CA SER A 16 -64.08 -5.47 -27.27
C SER A 16 -63.80 -6.67 -28.16
N CYS A 17 -62.72 -6.58 -28.94
CA CYS A 17 -62.20 -7.70 -29.70
C CYS A 17 -61.99 -8.89 -28.75
N LEU A 18 -62.63 -10.01 -29.07
CA LEU A 18 -62.22 -11.33 -28.63
C LEU A 18 -60.84 -11.60 -29.27
N LEU A 19 -59.77 -11.36 -28.51
CA LEU A 19 -58.48 -12.01 -28.78
C LEU A 19 -58.52 -13.34 -28.03
N ASN A 20 -58.96 -14.39 -28.73
CA ASN A 20 -58.61 -15.76 -28.38
C ASN A 20 -57.12 -15.92 -28.75
N GLU A 21 -56.22 -15.49 -27.86
CA GLU A 21 -54.84 -15.97 -27.92
C GLU A 21 -54.82 -17.34 -27.24
N GLU A 22 -54.42 -18.38 -27.98
CA GLU A 22 -54.03 -19.65 -27.37
C GLU A 22 -52.89 -19.38 -26.38
N ASP A 23 -53.03 -19.88 -25.16
CA ASP A 23 -51.97 -19.79 -24.14
C ASP A 23 -50.69 -20.43 -24.71
N LYS A 24 -49.69 -19.60 -25.04
CA LYS A 24 -48.42 -20.04 -25.64
C LYS A 24 -47.59 -20.93 -24.69
N PHE A 25 -48.01 -21.09 -23.45
CA PHE A 25 -47.31 -21.86 -22.43
C PHE A 25 -48.30 -22.73 -21.63
N PRO A 26 -47.92 -23.97 -21.30
CA PRO A 26 -48.78 -24.90 -20.55
C PRO A 26 -48.94 -24.58 -19.06
N LYS A 27 -48.14 -23.66 -18.50
CA LYS A 27 -48.19 -23.19 -17.09
C LYS A 27 -48.45 -21.69 -17.05
N SER A 28 -49.09 -21.20 -15.99
CA SER A 28 -49.28 -19.76 -15.77
C SER A 28 -47.95 -19.02 -15.57
N ALA A 29 -47.92 -17.70 -15.80
CA ALA A 29 -46.72 -16.90 -15.56
C ALA A 29 -46.23 -16.97 -14.10
N THR A 30 -47.17 -17.02 -13.14
CA THR A 30 -46.88 -17.14 -11.71
C THR A 30 -46.24 -18.49 -11.35
N GLU A 31 -46.79 -19.60 -11.86
CA GLU A 31 -46.22 -20.94 -11.63
C GLU A 31 -44.80 -21.03 -12.19
N ARG A 32 -44.56 -20.54 -13.40
CA ARG A 32 -43.21 -20.52 -13.99
C ARG A 32 -42.22 -19.68 -13.19
N MET A 33 -42.66 -18.56 -12.63
CA MET A 33 -41.81 -17.70 -11.79
C MET A 33 -41.44 -18.39 -10.49
N ASN A 34 -42.42 -19.00 -9.81
CA ASN A 34 -42.17 -19.71 -8.55
C ASN A 34 -41.23 -20.90 -8.75
N GLU A 35 -41.38 -21.65 -9.83
CA GLU A 35 -40.47 -22.75 -10.19
C GLU A 35 -39.04 -22.24 -10.46
N ALA A 36 -38.90 -21.08 -11.12
CA ALA A 36 -37.59 -20.50 -11.38
C ALA A 36 -36.91 -19.95 -10.11
N ILE A 37 -37.68 -19.39 -9.17
CA ILE A 37 -37.20 -18.98 -7.85
C ILE A 37 -36.72 -20.20 -7.06
N GLU A 38 -37.57 -21.23 -6.94
CA GLU A 38 -37.23 -22.46 -6.22
C GLU A 38 -36.01 -23.17 -6.82
N GLN A 39 -35.91 -23.22 -8.16
CA GLN A 39 -34.73 -23.75 -8.83
C GLN A 39 -33.48 -22.93 -8.50
N ALA A 40 -33.56 -21.60 -8.53
CA ALA A 40 -32.43 -20.73 -8.23
C ALA A 40 -31.96 -20.92 -6.78
N GLU A 41 -32.87 -20.92 -5.81
CA GLU A 41 -32.55 -21.14 -4.39
C GLU A 41 -31.89 -22.50 -4.17
N ASN A 42 -32.46 -23.57 -4.74
CA ASN A 42 -31.91 -24.93 -4.63
C ASN A 42 -30.50 -25.04 -5.23
N VAL A 43 -30.25 -24.40 -6.38
CA VAL A 43 -28.92 -24.38 -7.00
C VAL A 43 -27.95 -23.58 -6.14
N LEU A 44 -28.29 -22.36 -5.74
CA LEU A 44 -27.44 -21.50 -4.91
C LEU A 44 -26.99 -22.19 -3.62
N GLN A 45 -27.92 -22.88 -2.95
CA GLN A 45 -27.66 -23.64 -1.72
C GLN A 45 -26.96 -24.98 -1.98
N GLY A 46 -26.97 -25.49 -3.21
CA GLY A 46 -26.42 -26.78 -3.59
C GLY A 46 -24.89 -26.85 -3.61
N ALA A 47 -24.20 -25.70 -3.73
CA ALA A 47 -22.74 -25.66 -3.66
C ALA A 47 -22.26 -25.72 -2.20
N VAL A 48 -21.91 -26.93 -1.74
CA VAL A 48 -21.55 -27.23 -0.34
C VAL A 48 -20.47 -26.32 0.23
N ASN A 49 -19.46 -25.98 -0.58
CA ASN A 49 -18.36 -25.11 -0.20
C ASN A 49 -18.47 -23.67 -0.72
N GLY A 50 -19.66 -23.32 -1.24
CA GLY A 50 -19.95 -22.03 -1.86
C GLY A 50 -19.47 -21.92 -3.31
N TRP A 51 -19.47 -20.68 -3.79
CA TRP A 51 -19.27 -20.30 -5.17
C TRP A 51 -18.11 -19.32 -5.29
N ARG A 52 -17.25 -19.51 -6.29
CA ARG A 52 -16.36 -18.47 -6.80
C ARG A 52 -17.11 -17.56 -7.76
N VAL A 53 -17.13 -16.28 -7.45
CA VAL A 53 -17.82 -15.23 -8.18
C VAL A 53 -16.83 -14.38 -8.96
N GLU A 54 -17.09 -14.20 -10.25
CA GLU A 54 -16.39 -13.23 -11.10
C GLU A 54 -17.20 -11.92 -11.13
N LEU A 55 -16.89 -11.00 -10.22
CA LEU A 55 -17.62 -9.75 -10.01
C LEU A 55 -17.04 -8.62 -10.88
N TYR A 56 -17.89 -7.83 -11.55
CA TYR A 56 -17.46 -6.68 -12.35
C TYR A 56 -18.27 -5.44 -11.98
N PRO A 57 -17.72 -4.50 -11.18
CA PRO A 57 -18.40 -3.26 -10.82
C PRO A 57 -18.34 -2.23 -11.96
N GLU A 58 -19.23 -1.24 -11.88
CA GLU A 58 -19.41 -0.15 -12.86
C GLU A 58 -19.84 -0.62 -14.27
N LYS A 59 -20.78 0.10 -14.88
CA LYS A 59 -21.44 -0.28 -16.14
C LYS A 59 -20.48 -0.48 -17.34
N SER A 60 -19.38 0.26 -17.38
CA SER A 60 -18.36 0.18 -18.43
C SER A 60 -17.17 -0.70 -18.01
N ARG A 61 -17.21 -1.25 -16.79
CA ARG A 61 -16.20 -2.13 -16.19
C ARG A 61 -14.83 -1.47 -16.12
N ILE A 62 -14.79 -0.17 -15.82
CA ILE A 62 -13.53 0.61 -15.73
C ILE A 62 -12.57 0.11 -14.64
N TYR A 63 -13.06 -0.71 -13.70
CA TYR A 63 -12.24 -1.34 -12.66
C TYR A 63 -11.84 -2.79 -13.01
N GLY A 64 -12.34 -3.36 -14.11
CA GLY A 64 -12.18 -4.79 -14.41
C GLY A 64 -12.98 -5.69 -13.46
N GLY A 65 -12.53 -6.93 -13.29
CA GLY A 65 -13.23 -7.94 -12.50
C GLY A 65 -12.46 -8.40 -11.27
N TYR A 66 -13.17 -8.88 -10.24
CA TYR A 66 -12.65 -9.30 -8.94
C TYR A 66 -13.22 -10.64 -8.49
N THR A 67 -12.42 -11.41 -7.75
CA THR A 67 -12.81 -12.70 -7.19
C THR A 67 -13.43 -12.52 -5.81
N MET A 68 -14.65 -13.04 -5.65
CA MET A 68 -15.37 -13.13 -4.38
C MET A 68 -15.84 -14.57 -4.16
N PHE A 69 -15.93 -15.01 -2.90
CA PHE A 69 -16.60 -16.25 -2.53
C PHE A 69 -17.94 -15.97 -1.87
N LEU A 70 -18.97 -16.72 -2.25
CA LEU A 70 -20.31 -16.64 -1.66
C LEU A 70 -20.79 -18.04 -1.27
N LYS A 71 -21.32 -18.21 -0.06
CA LYS A 71 -21.94 -19.45 0.38
C LYS A 71 -23.33 -19.20 0.90
N PHE A 72 -24.31 -19.77 0.22
CA PHE A 72 -25.72 -19.64 0.58
C PHE A 72 -26.13 -20.80 1.48
N SER A 73 -26.73 -20.48 2.61
CA SER A 73 -27.29 -21.46 3.55
C SER A 73 -28.81 -21.53 3.45
N SER A 74 -29.36 -22.64 3.94
CA SER A 74 -30.79 -22.92 3.95
C SER A 74 -31.59 -22.08 4.97
N ASP A 75 -30.92 -21.38 5.88
CA ASP A 75 -31.54 -20.42 6.82
C ASP A 75 -31.65 -18.99 6.23
N GLY A 76 -31.38 -18.84 4.92
CA GLY A 76 -31.53 -17.56 4.21
C GLY A 76 -30.36 -16.60 4.41
N LYS A 77 -29.19 -17.10 4.83
CA LYS A 77 -27.96 -16.33 4.93
C LYS A 77 -26.98 -16.62 3.79
N VAL A 78 -26.15 -15.63 3.50
CA VAL A 78 -25.00 -15.76 2.63
C VAL A 78 -23.76 -15.30 3.38
N THR A 79 -22.71 -16.12 3.35
CA THR A 79 -21.38 -15.73 3.84
C THR A 79 -20.54 -15.28 2.65
N ALA A 80 -19.81 -14.17 2.78
CA ALA A 80 -18.96 -13.60 1.75
C ALA A 80 -17.50 -13.50 2.18
N ALA A 81 -16.58 -13.63 1.22
CA ALA A 81 -15.16 -13.34 1.34
C ALA A 81 -14.64 -12.78 0.01
N SER A 82 -13.58 -11.97 -0.02
CA SER A 82 -13.12 -11.30 -1.24
C SER A 82 -11.62 -11.06 -1.22
N GLU A 83 -10.98 -11.10 -2.39
CA GLU A 83 -9.54 -10.85 -2.54
C GLU A 83 -9.11 -9.42 -2.16
N ASN A 84 -10.06 -8.48 -2.14
CA ASN A 84 -9.84 -7.09 -1.71
C ASN A 84 -9.91 -6.86 -0.18
N PHE A 85 -10.07 -7.92 0.62
CA PHE A 85 -10.08 -7.89 2.09
C PHE A 85 -9.00 -8.82 2.65
N ASP A 86 -8.80 -8.86 3.97
CA ASP A 86 -7.99 -9.92 4.58
C ASP A 86 -8.55 -11.28 4.13
N PRO A 87 -7.75 -12.20 3.56
CA PRO A 87 -8.24 -13.47 3.05
C PRO A 87 -9.00 -14.33 4.07
N ALA A 88 -8.74 -14.15 5.37
CA ALA A 88 -9.46 -14.82 6.44
C ALA A 88 -10.73 -14.08 6.91
N GLN A 89 -10.95 -12.85 6.46
CA GLN A 89 -12.14 -12.07 6.78
C GLN A 89 -13.36 -12.60 6.02
N THR A 90 -14.44 -12.81 6.77
CA THR A 90 -15.76 -13.14 6.23
C THR A 90 -16.82 -12.27 6.88
N ASP A 91 -17.90 -12.02 6.15
CA ASP A 91 -19.08 -11.34 6.70
C ASP A 91 -20.37 -12.02 6.20
N GLU A 92 -21.48 -11.89 6.94
CA GLU A 92 -22.77 -12.49 6.60
C GLU A 92 -23.81 -11.45 6.15
N SER A 93 -24.70 -11.83 5.24
CA SER A 93 -25.93 -11.10 4.93
C SER A 93 -27.12 -12.06 4.92
N TYR A 94 -28.34 -11.56 5.13
CA TYR A 94 -29.52 -12.26 4.65
C TYR A 94 -29.63 -12.09 3.12
N TYR A 95 -30.18 -13.09 2.44
CA TYR A 95 -30.52 -13.00 1.02
C TYR A 95 -31.95 -13.48 0.76
N SER A 96 -32.52 -13.05 -0.36
CA SER A 96 -33.78 -13.60 -0.89
C SER A 96 -33.72 -13.69 -2.41
N VAL A 97 -34.50 -14.62 -2.97
CA VAL A 97 -34.77 -14.68 -4.40
C VAL A 97 -36.24 -14.32 -4.62
N GLU A 98 -36.50 -13.13 -5.15
CA GLU A 98 -37.85 -12.56 -5.25
C GLU A 98 -38.27 -12.32 -6.70
N PRO A 99 -39.59 -12.33 -7.00
CA PRO A 99 -40.07 -12.06 -8.35
C PRO A 99 -39.99 -10.56 -8.70
N ASP A 100 -39.09 -10.19 -9.61
CA ASP A 100 -39.00 -8.85 -10.21
C ASP A 100 -38.49 -8.92 -11.66
N ASN A 101 -39.42 -8.96 -12.63
CA ASN A 101 -39.13 -9.17 -14.06
C ASN A 101 -38.27 -10.41 -14.37
N GLY A 102 -38.28 -11.39 -13.45
CA GLY A 102 -37.39 -12.55 -13.39
C GLY A 102 -37.15 -12.89 -11.91
N PRO A 103 -36.52 -14.04 -11.58
CA PRO A 103 -36.00 -14.27 -10.24
C PRO A 103 -34.86 -13.27 -9.96
N MET A 104 -34.96 -12.51 -8.88
CA MET A 104 -33.98 -11.50 -8.48
C MET A 104 -33.34 -11.92 -7.17
N LEU A 105 -32.02 -12.15 -7.18
CA LEU A 105 -31.23 -12.35 -5.98
C LEU A 105 -30.89 -10.98 -5.36
N THR A 106 -31.28 -10.79 -4.10
CA THR A 106 -31.05 -9.55 -3.33
C THR A 106 -30.33 -9.87 -2.03
N PHE A 107 -29.37 -9.02 -1.65
CA PHE A 107 -28.73 -9.06 -0.33
C PHE A 107 -29.41 -8.08 0.62
N ASN A 108 -30.16 -8.61 1.58
CA ASN A 108 -31.17 -7.87 2.34
C ASN A 108 -30.62 -7.09 3.54
N THR A 109 -29.41 -7.40 3.99
CA THR A 109 -28.77 -6.70 5.11
C THR A 109 -27.38 -6.24 4.72
N TYR A 110 -26.92 -5.16 5.35
CA TYR A 110 -25.57 -4.67 5.10
C TYR A 110 -24.54 -5.76 5.41
N ASN A 111 -23.57 -5.86 4.50
CA ASN A 111 -22.43 -6.77 4.54
C ASN A 111 -21.25 -6.03 3.95
N GLU A 112 -20.18 -5.89 4.72
CA GLU A 112 -19.04 -5.04 4.37
C GLU A 112 -18.37 -5.48 3.07
N ILE A 113 -18.33 -6.78 2.79
CA ILE A 113 -17.63 -7.36 1.64
C ILE A 113 -18.45 -7.23 0.35
N ILE A 114 -19.73 -7.60 0.39
CA ILE A 114 -20.63 -7.52 -0.77
C ILE A 114 -20.90 -6.05 -1.13
N HIS A 115 -21.24 -5.23 -0.14
CA HIS A 115 -21.66 -3.85 -0.38
C HIS A 115 -20.49 -2.90 -0.64
N PHE A 116 -19.25 -3.28 -0.34
CA PHE A 116 -18.06 -2.51 -0.70
C PHE A 116 -18.09 -2.04 -2.17
N TYR A 117 -18.52 -2.92 -3.07
CA TYR A 117 -18.56 -2.64 -4.51
C TYR A 117 -19.73 -1.76 -4.96
N SER A 118 -20.81 -1.62 -4.18
CA SER A 118 -22.05 -0.96 -4.61
C SER A 118 -22.45 0.23 -3.74
N ASP A 119 -21.94 0.33 -2.51
CA ASP A 119 -22.26 1.37 -1.54
C ASP A 119 -21.56 2.70 -1.88
N ALA A 120 -22.31 3.80 -1.79
CA ALA A 120 -21.77 5.15 -1.94
C ALA A 120 -20.82 5.54 -0.80
N GLY A 121 -20.95 4.92 0.37
CA GLY A 121 -20.06 5.08 1.53
C GLY A 121 -18.61 4.68 1.25
N THR A 122 -18.36 3.74 0.34
CA THR A 122 -17.01 3.40 -0.13
C THR A 122 -16.32 4.63 -0.74
N GLY A 123 -17.05 5.40 -1.56
CA GLY A 123 -16.56 6.67 -2.10
C GLY A 123 -16.51 7.78 -1.06
N ALA A 124 -17.62 8.02 -0.36
CA ALA A 124 -17.78 9.18 0.51
C ALA A 124 -16.90 9.12 1.77
N ASN A 125 -16.71 7.94 2.35
CA ASN A 125 -16.01 7.76 3.62
C ASN A 125 -14.59 7.23 3.46
N GLN A 126 -14.35 6.34 2.48
CA GLN A 126 -13.05 5.70 2.28
C GLN A 126 -12.25 6.34 1.13
N GLY A 127 -12.88 7.19 0.31
CA GLY A 127 -12.24 7.82 -0.83
C GLY A 127 -11.90 6.84 -1.95
N ILE A 128 -12.63 5.73 -2.06
CA ILE A 128 -12.43 4.67 -3.05
C ILE A 128 -13.55 4.75 -4.10
N GLY A 129 -13.19 4.89 -5.36
CA GLY A 129 -14.14 5.07 -6.46
C GLY A 129 -14.66 6.51 -6.58
N THR A 130 -15.88 6.69 -7.08
CA THR A 130 -16.48 8.02 -7.24
C THR A 130 -17.08 8.50 -5.91
N ALA A 131 -16.93 9.80 -5.60
CA ALA A 131 -17.32 10.35 -4.30
C ALA A 131 -18.79 10.09 -3.89
N ASN A 132 -19.69 9.94 -4.86
CA ASN A 132 -21.13 9.74 -4.61
C ASN A 132 -21.65 8.36 -5.06
N GLY A 133 -20.79 7.50 -5.60
CA GLY A 133 -21.18 6.22 -6.21
C GLY A 133 -20.34 5.02 -5.78
N GLY A 134 -19.22 5.25 -5.07
CA GLY A 134 -18.25 4.21 -4.74
C GLY A 134 -17.72 3.58 -6.02
N LEU A 135 -17.73 2.24 -6.06
CA LEU A 135 -17.35 1.48 -7.26
C LEU A 135 -18.52 1.25 -8.24
N GLU A 136 -19.72 1.74 -7.93
CA GLU A 136 -20.90 1.67 -8.79
C GLU A 136 -21.32 0.26 -9.24
N GLY A 137 -20.97 -0.76 -8.45
CA GLY A 137 -21.46 -2.13 -8.58
C GLY A 137 -22.90 -2.31 -8.13
N ASP A 138 -23.32 -3.57 -8.03
CA ASP A 138 -24.70 -3.99 -7.78
C ASP A 138 -24.84 -4.74 -6.45
N SER A 139 -26.00 -4.61 -5.81
CA SER A 139 -26.44 -5.47 -4.70
C SER A 139 -27.58 -6.43 -5.11
N ASP A 140 -28.19 -6.18 -6.27
CA ASP A 140 -29.36 -6.88 -6.77
C ASP A 140 -29.05 -7.47 -8.15
N PHE A 141 -29.37 -8.74 -8.33
CA PHE A 141 -28.96 -9.52 -9.49
C PHE A 141 -30.11 -10.32 -10.08
N ILE A 142 -30.40 -10.10 -11.36
CA ILE A 142 -31.35 -10.92 -12.10
C ILE A 142 -30.69 -12.28 -12.35
N VAL A 143 -31.35 -13.36 -11.92
CA VAL A 143 -30.92 -14.73 -12.20
C VAL A 143 -31.25 -15.06 -13.66
N MET A 144 -30.21 -15.10 -14.49
CA MET A 144 -30.34 -15.39 -15.91
C MET A 144 -30.35 -16.89 -16.18
N GLU A 145 -29.54 -17.62 -15.43
CA GLU A 145 -29.39 -19.08 -15.50
C GLU A 145 -28.89 -19.60 -14.15
N ALA A 146 -29.46 -20.71 -13.67
CA ALA A 146 -29.05 -21.37 -12.44
C ALA A 146 -28.91 -22.88 -12.69
N THR A 147 -27.65 -23.32 -12.80
CA THR A 147 -27.27 -24.73 -12.92
C THR A 147 -26.20 -25.08 -11.87
N PRO A 148 -26.06 -26.35 -11.48
CA PRO A 148 -25.00 -26.78 -10.55
C PRO A 148 -23.59 -26.42 -11.03
N GLU A 149 -23.35 -26.32 -12.34
CA GLU A 149 -22.04 -26.05 -12.92
C GLU A 149 -21.73 -24.55 -13.01
N CYS A 150 -22.75 -23.72 -13.24
CA CYS A 150 -22.61 -22.27 -13.35
C CYS A 150 -23.93 -21.56 -13.07
N VAL A 151 -23.89 -20.54 -12.22
CA VAL A 151 -24.99 -19.56 -12.09
C VAL A 151 -24.58 -18.28 -12.80
N LYS A 152 -25.41 -17.83 -13.74
CA LYS A 152 -25.22 -16.58 -14.48
C LYS A 152 -26.20 -15.54 -13.96
N LEU A 153 -25.65 -14.43 -13.49
CA LEU A 153 -26.36 -13.31 -12.94
C LEU A 153 -26.19 -12.08 -13.82
N LYS A 154 -27.13 -11.14 -13.75
CA LYS A 154 -27.02 -9.81 -14.36
C LYS A 154 -27.30 -8.72 -13.33
N GLY A 155 -26.34 -7.82 -13.12
CA GLY A 155 -26.48 -6.69 -12.21
C GLY A 155 -27.64 -5.77 -12.63
N ARG A 156 -28.50 -5.40 -11.68
CA ARG A 156 -29.68 -4.54 -11.93
C ARG A 156 -29.31 -3.12 -12.36
N LYS A 157 -28.28 -2.54 -11.73
CA LYS A 157 -27.79 -1.17 -11.94
C LYS A 157 -26.76 -1.13 -13.06
N SER A 158 -25.72 -1.98 -13.03
CA SER A 158 -24.66 -1.95 -14.03
C SER A 158 -25.06 -2.60 -15.36
N GLY A 159 -25.91 -3.63 -15.30
CA GLY A 159 -26.21 -4.49 -16.44
C GLY A 159 -25.10 -5.50 -16.78
N ASN A 160 -24.02 -5.55 -16.00
CA ASN A 160 -22.92 -6.48 -16.18
C ASN A 160 -23.35 -7.91 -15.86
N TYR A 161 -22.74 -8.88 -16.54
CA TYR A 161 -22.90 -10.29 -16.22
C TYR A 161 -21.88 -10.72 -15.17
N ILE A 162 -22.35 -11.49 -14.21
CA ILE A 162 -21.52 -12.13 -13.18
C ILE A 162 -21.71 -13.63 -13.32
N ARG A 163 -20.62 -14.37 -13.14
CA ARG A 163 -20.62 -15.83 -13.21
C ARG A 163 -20.16 -16.39 -11.88
N MET A 164 -20.88 -17.41 -11.42
CA MET A 164 -20.55 -18.13 -10.20
C MET A 164 -20.26 -19.58 -10.57
N TYR A 165 -19.10 -20.06 -10.15
CA TYR A 165 -18.66 -21.44 -10.34
C TYR A 165 -18.54 -22.14 -8.98
N PRO A 166 -19.00 -23.39 -8.81
CA PRO A 166 -18.94 -24.05 -7.52
C PRO A 166 -17.48 -24.24 -7.09
N LEU A 167 -17.19 -23.98 -5.81
CA LEU A 167 -15.90 -24.32 -5.21
C LEU A 167 -15.87 -25.81 -4.87
N ASP A 168 -14.72 -26.44 -5.08
CA ASP A 168 -14.50 -27.83 -4.70
C ASP A 168 -14.72 -28.04 -3.19
N GLU A 169 -15.22 -29.21 -2.82
CA GLU A 169 -15.40 -29.58 -1.42
C GLU A 169 -14.06 -29.57 -0.67
N GLY A 170 -14.04 -28.95 0.51
CA GLY A 170 -12.85 -28.92 1.38
C GLY A 170 -11.84 -27.81 1.08
N VAL A 171 -12.05 -26.98 0.05
CA VAL A 171 -11.26 -25.76 -0.18
C VAL A 171 -11.37 -24.83 1.03
N ASN A 172 -10.23 -24.46 1.61
CA ASN A 172 -10.15 -23.40 2.62
C ASN A 172 -10.18 -22.05 1.91
N TRP A 173 -11.20 -21.24 2.20
CA TRP A 173 -11.38 -19.94 1.58
C TRP A 173 -10.20 -18.99 1.79
N ALA A 174 -9.59 -18.99 2.98
CA ALA A 174 -8.49 -18.10 3.28
C ALA A 174 -7.24 -18.45 2.46
N ASP A 175 -6.87 -19.73 2.42
CA ASP A 175 -5.73 -20.20 1.65
C ASP A 175 -5.95 -20.00 0.14
N GLU A 176 -7.17 -20.23 -0.33
CA GLU A 176 -7.51 -20.09 -1.74
C GLU A 176 -7.54 -18.62 -2.18
N LEU A 177 -8.11 -17.69 -1.39
CA LEU A 177 -8.05 -16.24 -1.68
C LEU A 177 -6.62 -15.73 -1.63
N GLN A 178 -5.81 -16.17 -0.65
CA GLN A 178 -4.40 -15.80 -0.59
C GLN A 178 -3.66 -16.21 -1.87
N ALA A 179 -3.98 -17.37 -2.44
CA ALA A 179 -3.40 -17.79 -3.72
C ALA A 179 -3.77 -16.87 -4.89
N TYR A 180 -4.95 -16.23 -4.91
CA TYR A 180 -5.27 -15.20 -5.90
C TYR A 180 -4.45 -13.92 -5.68
N VAL A 181 -4.32 -13.48 -4.43
CA VAL A 181 -3.54 -12.28 -4.05
C VAL A 181 -2.06 -12.46 -4.39
N ASP A 182 -1.48 -13.63 -4.09
CA ASP A 182 -0.09 -13.97 -4.40
C ASP A 182 0.13 -14.05 -5.91
N ALA A 183 -0.81 -14.64 -6.64
CA ALA A 183 -0.72 -14.75 -8.10
C ALA A 183 -0.83 -13.37 -8.77
N GLU A 184 -1.79 -12.53 -8.37
CA GLU A 184 -1.89 -11.14 -8.84
C GLU A 184 -0.60 -10.39 -8.55
N THR A 185 -0.05 -10.55 -7.34
CA THR A 185 1.22 -9.93 -6.97
C THR A 185 2.26 -10.29 -8.01
N GLU A 186 2.58 -11.56 -8.25
CA GLU A 186 3.58 -11.94 -9.25
C GLU A 186 3.28 -11.40 -10.67
N MET A 187 2.01 -11.41 -11.09
CA MET A 187 1.59 -11.02 -12.45
C MET A 187 1.44 -9.51 -12.67
N LEU A 188 1.44 -8.68 -11.63
CA LEU A 188 1.27 -7.24 -11.74
C LEU A 188 2.56 -6.59 -12.28
N LEU A 189 2.65 -6.51 -13.60
CA LEU A 189 3.78 -5.97 -14.36
C LEU A 189 3.37 -4.73 -15.16
N GLY A 190 4.36 -3.93 -15.57
CA GLY A 190 4.17 -2.77 -16.45
C GLY A 190 3.94 -3.17 -17.91
N TYR A 191 2.81 -3.82 -18.21
CA TYR A 191 2.42 -4.23 -19.56
C TYR A 191 2.29 -3.03 -20.51
N THR A 192 2.96 -3.08 -21.66
CA THR A 192 2.99 -1.96 -22.63
C THR A 192 2.71 -2.34 -24.08
N SER A 193 2.67 -3.63 -24.40
CA SER A 193 2.45 -4.07 -25.78
C SER A 193 1.57 -5.31 -25.84
N CYS A 194 0.68 -5.33 -26.84
CA CYS A 194 -0.07 -6.51 -27.26
C CYS A 194 0.43 -6.96 -28.62
N ILE A 195 0.93 -8.19 -28.71
CA ILE A 195 1.44 -8.80 -29.94
C ILE A 195 0.38 -9.78 -30.42
N VAL A 196 -0.02 -9.69 -31.69
CA VAL A 196 -0.99 -10.58 -32.35
C VAL A 196 -0.37 -11.05 -33.67
N GLY A 197 0.05 -12.32 -33.71
CA GLY A 197 0.88 -12.83 -34.80
C GLY A 197 2.18 -12.02 -34.94
N ASP A 198 2.37 -11.39 -36.11
CA ASP A 198 3.53 -10.52 -36.38
C ASP A 198 3.25 -9.03 -36.07
N ALA A 199 2.01 -8.66 -35.74
CA ALA A 199 1.62 -7.29 -35.44
C ALA A 199 1.86 -6.96 -33.96
N THR A 200 2.31 -5.73 -33.68
CA THR A 200 2.48 -5.21 -32.31
C THR A 200 1.66 -3.93 -32.15
N TYR A 201 0.81 -3.93 -31.14
CA TYR A 201 -0.06 -2.80 -30.77
C TYR A 201 0.40 -2.20 -29.44
N PRO A 202 0.47 -0.86 -29.33
CA PRO A 202 0.65 -0.19 -28.05
C PRO A 202 -0.47 -0.58 -27.09
N LEU A 203 -0.11 -0.89 -25.85
CA LEU A 203 -1.03 -1.22 -24.78
C LEU A 203 -0.75 -0.33 -23.57
N GLU A 204 -1.80 0.19 -22.96
CA GLU A 204 -1.76 0.80 -21.63
C GLU A 204 -2.46 -0.15 -20.66
N PHE A 205 -1.75 -0.54 -19.60
CA PHE A 205 -2.37 -1.25 -18.48
C PHE A 205 -2.85 -0.24 -17.44
N GLN A 206 -4.17 -0.05 -17.39
CA GLN A 206 -4.80 0.76 -16.35
C GLN A 206 -4.90 -0.10 -15.07
N SER A 207 -3.84 -0.10 -14.27
CA SER A 207 -3.73 -0.88 -13.03
C SER A 207 -4.39 -0.23 -11.81
N ALA A 208 -4.67 1.07 -11.89
CA ALA A 208 -5.33 1.83 -10.84
C ALA A 208 -6.22 2.94 -11.42
N LEU A 209 -7.35 3.20 -10.75
CA LEU A 209 -8.28 4.27 -11.10
C LEU A 209 -9.08 4.67 -9.85
N ASN A 210 -9.31 5.98 -9.66
CA ASN A 210 -10.12 6.50 -8.55
C ASN A 210 -9.72 5.95 -7.16
N ASN A 211 -8.42 5.91 -6.87
CA ASN A 211 -7.88 5.38 -5.61
C ASN A 211 -8.28 3.91 -5.33
N PHE A 212 -8.48 3.14 -6.40
CA PHE A 212 -8.73 1.70 -6.36
C PHE A 212 -7.90 1.00 -7.42
N THR A 213 -7.74 -0.31 -7.30
CA THR A 213 -7.14 -1.12 -8.37
C THR A 213 -8.06 -1.10 -9.60
N SER A 214 -7.46 -1.30 -10.77
CA SER A 214 -8.19 -1.47 -12.03
C SER A 214 -7.51 -2.57 -12.84
N ARG A 215 -8.32 -3.33 -13.58
CA ARG A 215 -7.87 -4.49 -14.37
C ARG A 215 -8.36 -4.35 -15.80
N VAL A 216 -7.82 -3.35 -16.50
CA VAL A 216 -8.19 -3.02 -17.88
C VAL A 216 -6.95 -2.84 -18.75
N PHE A 217 -6.87 -3.62 -19.83
CA PHE A 217 -5.91 -3.35 -20.91
C PHE A 217 -6.55 -2.46 -21.98
N ARG A 218 -5.87 -1.38 -22.35
CA ARG A 218 -6.29 -0.45 -23.40
C ARG A 218 -5.35 -0.58 -24.58
N ILE A 219 -5.80 -1.20 -25.66
CA ILE A 219 -4.99 -1.55 -26.82
C ILE A 219 -5.29 -0.55 -27.94
N THR A 220 -4.27 0.17 -28.40
CA THR A 220 -4.41 1.13 -29.50
C THR A 220 -4.33 0.39 -30.83
N LEU A 221 -5.47 0.22 -31.50
CA LEU A 221 -5.57 -0.43 -32.81
C LEU A 221 -5.18 0.51 -33.95
N LYS A 222 -5.48 1.81 -33.78
CA LYS A 222 -5.11 2.88 -34.71
C LYS A 222 -4.75 4.13 -33.93
N GLU A 223 -3.60 4.72 -34.26
CA GLU A 223 -3.19 5.99 -33.65
C GLU A 223 -4.09 7.15 -34.09
N ALA A 224 -4.16 8.18 -33.24
CA ALA A 224 -4.83 9.42 -33.59
C ALA A 224 -4.09 10.14 -34.73
N THR A 225 -4.84 10.82 -35.58
CA THR A 225 -4.32 11.77 -36.58
C THR A 225 -4.85 13.17 -36.27
N GLU A 226 -4.44 14.19 -37.02
CA GLU A 226 -4.96 15.55 -36.83
C GLU A 226 -6.50 15.64 -36.96
N THR A 227 -7.13 14.70 -37.69
CA THR A 227 -8.56 14.72 -38.00
C THR A 227 -9.35 13.55 -37.40
N GLU A 228 -8.70 12.54 -36.85
CA GLU A 228 -9.34 11.33 -36.34
C GLU A 228 -8.79 10.95 -34.96
N SER A 229 -9.68 10.61 -34.02
CA SER A 229 -9.30 10.06 -32.72
C SER A 229 -8.66 8.68 -32.86
N ALA A 230 -7.82 8.32 -31.88
CA ALA A 230 -7.29 6.97 -31.79
C ALA A 230 -8.43 5.94 -31.64
N GLU A 231 -8.26 4.78 -32.27
CA GLU A 231 -9.11 3.62 -32.04
C GLU A 231 -8.48 2.79 -30.92
N VAL A 232 -9.14 2.77 -29.76
CA VAL A 232 -8.66 2.08 -28.56
C VAL A 232 -9.67 1.03 -28.15
N LEU A 233 -9.22 -0.23 -28.09
CA LEU A 233 -9.97 -1.35 -27.57
C LEU A 233 -9.76 -1.47 -26.06
N SER A 234 -10.85 -1.42 -25.30
CA SER A 234 -10.83 -1.60 -23.85
C SER A 234 -11.16 -3.05 -23.51
N ALA A 235 -10.23 -3.75 -22.87
CA ALA A 235 -10.33 -5.16 -22.51
C ALA A 235 -10.28 -5.33 -20.99
N PRO A 236 -11.42 -5.17 -20.29
CA PRO A 236 -11.51 -5.47 -18.87
C PRO A 236 -11.34 -6.98 -18.64
N PHE A 237 -10.61 -7.32 -17.58
CA PHE A 237 -10.29 -8.71 -17.25
C PHE A 237 -10.38 -8.95 -15.73
N ILE A 238 -10.33 -10.22 -15.34
CA ILE A 238 -10.15 -10.68 -13.97
C ILE A 238 -8.85 -11.49 -13.89
N TRP A 239 -8.09 -11.32 -12.81
CA TRP A 239 -6.94 -12.20 -12.56
C TRP A 239 -7.43 -13.60 -12.19
N THR A 240 -6.75 -14.60 -12.72
CA THR A 240 -6.85 -15.99 -12.28
C THR A 240 -5.58 -16.34 -11.52
N LYS A 241 -5.52 -17.52 -10.89
CA LYS A 241 -4.29 -17.98 -10.23
C LYS A 241 -3.10 -18.18 -11.19
N SER A 242 -3.32 -18.12 -12.50
CA SER A 242 -2.31 -18.43 -13.51
C SER A 242 -2.25 -17.45 -14.67
N GLY A 243 -3.01 -16.36 -14.64
CA GLY A 243 -3.10 -15.44 -15.78
C GLY A 243 -4.28 -14.48 -15.69
N ALA A 244 -4.79 -14.06 -16.85
CA ALA A 244 -5.90 -13.11 -16.96
C ALA A 244 -7.01 -13.69 -17.83
N LYS A 245 -8.26 -13.55 -17.40
CA LYS A 245 -9.46 -13.92 -18.18
C LYS A 245 -10.24 -12.67 -18.55
N PHE A 246 -10.50 -12.47 -19.83
CA PHE A 246 -11.25 -11.31 -20.30
C PHE A 246 -12.74 -11.44 -19.99
N TYR A 247 -13.41 -10.31 -19.71
CA TYR A 247 -14.85 -10.28 -19.49
C TYR A 247 -15.64 -10.75 -20.73
N GLU A 248 -15.20 -10.27 -21.89
CA GLU A 248 -15.60 -10.70 -23.23
C GLU A 248 -14.36 -11.12 -24.03
N PRO A 249 -14.46 -12.12 -24.93
CA PRO A 249 -13.32 -12.55 -25.72
C PRO A 249 -12.70 -11.38 -26.49
N LEU A 250 -11.39 -11.17 -26.31
CA LEU A 250 -10.63 -10.15 -27.00
C LEU A 250 -10.43 -10.58 -28.46
N THR A 251 -10.87 -9.77 -29.41
CA THR A 251 -10.70 -10.04 -30.85
C THR A 251 -9.90 -8.93 -31.52
N ILE A 252 -8.73 -9.27 -32.08
CA ILE A 252 -7.84 -8.35 -32.81
C ILE A 252 -7.39 -9.07 -34.07
N ASP A 253 -7.51 -8.42 -35.24
CA ASP A 253 -7.14 -8.98 -36.55
C ASP A 253 -7.69 -10.39 -36.83
N GLY A 254 -8.91 -10.66 -36.33
CA GLY A 254 -9.59 -11.94 -36.51
C GLY A 254 -9.10 -13.07 -35.60
N VAL A 255 -8.11 -12.82 -34.73
CA VAL A 255 -7.71 -13.72 -33.66
C VAL A 255 -8.54 -13.40 -32.42
N THR A 256 -9.22 -14.42 -31.87
CA THR A 256 -10.04 -14.29 -30.67
C THR A 256 -9.39 -15.05 -29.51
N VAL A 257 -9.29 -14.42 -28.35
CA VAL A 257 -8.72 -15.00 -27.12
C VAL A 257 -9.62 -14.71 -25.92
N GLU A 258 -9.87 -15.73 -25.10
CA GLU A 258 -10.68 -15.61 -23.88
C GLU A 258 -9.82 -15.41 -22.63
N GLU A 259 -8.64 -16.03 -22.60
CA GLU A 259 -7.73 -16.01 -21.47
C GLU A 259 -6.26 -16.02 -21.92
N LEU A 260 -5.40 -15.47 -21.07
CA LEU A 260 -3.95 -15.49 -21.21
C LEU A 260 -3.35 -16.14 -19.97
N SER A 261 -2.34 -16.97 -20.14
CA SER A 261 -1.55 -17.57 -19.05
C SER A 261 -0.25 -16.81 -18.83
N PHE A 262 0.16 -16.67 -17.58
CA PHE A 262 1.40 -16.02 -17.21
C PHE A 262 2.60 -16.97 -17.38
N SER A 263 3.63 -16.48 -18.07
CA SER A 263 4.86 -17.22 -18.33
C SER A 263 5.93 -17.06 -17.24
N GLY A 264 5.70 -16.16 -16.27
CA GLY A 264 6.72 -15.62 -15.37
C GLY A 264 7.21 -14.22 -15.78
N GLU A 265 6.98 -13.81 -17.04
CA GLU A 265 7.49 -12.56 -17.60
C GLU A 265 6.42 -11.83 -18.46
N TYR A 266 5.54 -12.58 -19.13
CA TYR A 266 4.48 -12.02 -19.96
C TYR A 266 3.22 -12.89 -19.88
N LEU A 267 2.10 -12.37 -20.40
CA LEU A 267 0.85 -13.10 -20.55
C LEU A 267 0.72 -13.59 -21.99
N GLU A 268 0.39 -14.86 -22.21
CA GLU A 268 0.28 -15.46 -23.55
C GLU A 268 -0.85 -16.49 -23.61
N ASN A 269 -1.55 -16.58 -24.74
CA ASN A 269 -2.58 -17.59 -24.94
C ASN A 269 -2.00 -18.97 -25.28
N ALA A 270 -2.82 -20.01 -25.20
CA ALA A 270 -2.39 -21.39 -25.45
C ALA A 270 -1.81 -21.60 -26.87
N GLU A 271 -2.36 -20.91 -27.86
CA GLU A 271 -1.92 -20.97 -29.26
C GLU A 271 -0.64 -20.16 -29.54
N LYS A 272 -0.16 -19.37 -28.57
CA LYS A 272 1.05 -18.55 -28.66
C LYS A 272 1.04 -17.55 -29.82
N ASN A 273 -0.12 -17.02 -30.13
CA ASN A 273 -0.32 -16.02 -31.18
C ASN A 273 -0.87 -14.69 -30.64
N VAL A 274 -1.22 -14.62 -29.35
CA VAL A 274 -1.53 -13.38 -28.63
C VAL A 274 -0.69 -13.31 -27.37
N ARG A 275 0.11 -12.26 -27.24
CA ARG A 275 0.96 -12.01 -26.06
C ARG A 275 0.80 -10.58 -25.57
N ILE A 276 0.64 -10.39 -24.27
CA ILE A 276 0.75 -9.08 -23.61
C ILE A 276 2.06 -9.06 -22.83
N THR A 277 2.95 -8.15 -23.21
CA THR A 277 4.32 -8.07 -22.65
C THR A 277 4.55 -6.74 -21.94
N PRO A 278 5.27 -6.74 -20.81
CA PRO A 278 5.79 -5.52 -20.24
C PRO A 278 6.91 -4.94 -21.09
N LYS A 279 7.25 -3.69 -20.78
CA LYS A 279 8.41 -3.03 -21.37
C LYS A 279 9.68 -3.62 -20.78
N TYR A 280 10.50 -4.22 -21.64
CA TYR A 280 11.85 -4.65 -21.28
C TYR A 280 12.89 -3.73 -21.90
N SER A 281 13.99 -3.55 -21.17
CA SER A 281 15.20 -2.91 -21.66
C SER A 281 16.35 -3.91 -21.62
N ASP A 282 17.17 -3.87 -22.68
CA ASP A 282 18.41 -4.65 -22.74
C ASP A 282 19.56 -3.99 -21.95
N ASN A 283 19.33 -2.81 -21.35
CA ASN A 283 20.33 -2.10 -20.58
C ASN A 283 20.90 -2.98 -19.46
N GLN A 284 22.22 -3.15 -19.47
CA GLN A 284 22.96 -3.83 -18.43
C GLN A 284 23.59 -2.80 -17.51
N LEU A 285 23.32 -2.94 -16.20
CA LEU A 285 23.96 -2.15 -15.18
C LEU A 285 25.08 -2.97 -14.54
N THR A 286 26.29 -2.43 -14.51
CA THR A 286 27.36 -2.98 -13.66
C THR A 286 27.37 -2.20 -12.36
N VAL A 287 27.06 -2.87 -11.25
CA VAL A 287 27.16 -2.29 -9.91
C VAL A 287 28.52 -2.68 -9.33
N ASN A 288 29.33 -1.70 -8.98
CA ASN A 288 30.64 -1.91 -8.35
C ASN A 288 30.71 -1.20 -7.02
N ILE A 289 31.25 -1.89 -6.01
CA ILE A 289 31.52 -1.30 -4.70
C ILE A 289 33.03 -1.07 -4.59
N THR A 290 33.45 0.19 -4.59
CA THR A 290 34.86 0.55 -4.77
C THR A 290 35.58 0.77 -3.45
N GLU A 291 34.88 1.29 -2.44
CA GLU A 291 35.44 1.63 -1.13
C GLU A 291 34.42 1.33 -0.03
N THR A 292 34.90 0.89 1.12
CA THR A 292 34.09 0.67 2.33
C THR A 292 34.82 1.16 3.56
N THR A 293 34.06 1.74 4.48
CA THR A 293 34.49 2.02 5.85
C THR A 293 33.61 1.24 6.82
N TYR A 294 33.67 1.56 8.12
CA TYR A 294 32.76 0.95 9.11
C TYR A 294 31.31 1.42 8.95
N ASN A 295 31.06 2.63 8.44
CA ASN A 295 29.71 3.19 8.35
C ASN A 295 29.37 3.74 6.96
N SER A 296 30.19 3.48 5.95
CA SER A 296 29.94 3.99 4.61
C SER A 296 30.46 3.06 3.53
N LEU A 297 29.87 3.24 2.35
CA LEU A 297 30.19 2.46 1.16
C LEU A 297 30.07 3.36 -0.06
N LYS A 298 31.10 3.34 -0.91
CA LYS A 298 31.12 4.03 -2.18
C LYS A 298 30.88 3.04 -3.31
N TYR A 299 29.97 3.39 -4.21
CA TYR A 299 29.60 2.55 -5.33
C TYR A 299 29.67 3.33 -6.64
N GLU A 300 29.84 2.59 -7.72
CA GLU A 300 29.83 3.06 -9.10
C GLU A 300 28.84 2.20 -9.89
N ILE A 301 28.06 2.86 -10.76
CA ILE A 301 27.21 2.21 -11.74
C ILE A 301 27.72 2.60 -13.12
N THR A 302 27.88 1.62 -13.99
CA THR A 302 28.01 1.85 -15.44
C THR A 302 26.85 1.23 -16.18
N ALA A 303 26.27 1.97 -17.12
CA ALA A 303 25.14 1.53 -17.92
C ALA A 303 25.56 1.28 -19.38
N THR A 304 25.11 0.19 -19.99
CA THR A 304 25.37 -0.03 -21.43
C THR A 304 24.57 0.89 -22.33
N ASP A 305 23.39 1.32 -21.87
CA ASP A 305 22.60 2.39 -22.47
C ASP A 305 22.53 3.57 -21.47
N PRO A 306 23.21 4.69 -21.75
CA PRO A 306 23.24 5.83 -20.83
C PRO A 306 21.92 6.63 -20.82
N ASP A 307 21.06 6.48 -21.81
CA ASP A 307 19.80 7.23 -21.89
C ASP A 307 18.63 6.53 -21.20
N ASP A 308 18.75 5.23 -20.96
CA ASP A 308 17.75 4.42 -20.28
C ASP A 308 17.78 4.65 -18.76
N PRO A 309 16.69 5.19 -18.16
CA PRO A 309 16.67 5.52 -16.75
C PRO A 309 16.76 4.29 -15.85
N TYR A 310 17.45 4.44 -14.73
CA TYR A 310 17.51 3.42 -13.69
C TYR A 310 17.43 4.03 -12.30
N ILE A 311 17.26 3.17 -11.30
CA ILE A 311 17.31 3.52 -9.90
C ILE A 311 18.34 2.68 -9.17
N VAL A 312 18.93 3.27 -8.13
CA VAL A 312 19.81 2.57 -7.20
C VAL A 312 19.17 2.57 -5.83
N ARG A 313 19.14 1.39 -5.19
CA ARG A 313 18.74 1.19 -3.81
C ARG A 313 19.79 0.35 -3.11
N ALA A 314 19.83 0.43 -1.78
CA ALA A 314 20.71 -0.42 -1.00
C ALA A 314 19.97 -0.92 0.24
N PHE A 315 20.26 -2.16 0.59
CA PHE A 315 19.59 -2.90 1.63
C PHE A 315 20.62 -3.61 2.48
N ARG A 316 20.33 -3.82 3.76
CA ARG A 316 21.02 -4.88 4.50
C ARG A 316 20.59 -6.20 3.89
N LYS A 317 21.53 -7.12 3.71
CA LYS A 317 21.20 -8.39 3.05
C LYS A 317 20.10 -9.17 3.78
N SER A 318 20.09 -9.10 5.11
CA SER A 318 19.05 -9.71 5.94
C SER A 318 17.64 -9.13 5.74
N GLU A 319 17.51 -7.90 5.20
CA GLU A 319 16.19 -7.30 4.92
C GLU A 319 15.53 -7.87 3.68
N ILE A 320 16.34 -8.37 2.75
CA ILE A 320 15.88 -8.90 1.45
C ILE A 320 16.09 -10.41 1.35
N GLU A 321 16.56 -11.05 2.42
CA GLU A 321 16.78 -12.49 2.48
C GLU A 321 15.45 -13.23 2.35
N GLY A 322 15.36 -14.13 1.37
CA GLY A 322 14.15 -14.90 1.07
C GLY A 322 13.17 -14.21 0.11
N MET A 323 13.42 -12.96 -0.31
CA MET A 323 12.63 -12.32 -1.38
C MET A 323 13.00 -12.91 -2.75
N SER A 324 12.00 -13.12 -3.60
CA SER A 324 12.21 -13.36 -5.03
C SER A 324 12.68 -12.09 -5.74
N ASP A 325 13.33 -12.24 -6.90
CA ASP A 325 13.70 -11.09 -7.75
C ASP A 325 12.48 -10.22 -8.11
N THR A 326 11.31 -10.83 -8.32
CA THR A 326 10.07 -10.10 -8.60
C THR A 326 9.60 -9.31 -7.39
N GLN A 327 9.61 -9.90 -6.19
CA GLN A 327 9.26 -9.21 -4.95
C GLN A 327 10.20 -8.04 -4.67
N LEU A 328 11.51 -8.24 -4.84
CA LEU A 328 12.51 -7.18 -4.67
C LEU A 328 12.30 -6.04 -5.66
N ARG A 329 12.09 -6.34 -6.95
CA ARG A 329 11.82 -5.32 -7.97
C ARG A 329 10.58 -4.50 -7.64
N LYS A 330 9.49 -5.13 -7.19
CA LYS A 330 8.27 -4.41 -6.80
C LYS A 330 8.47 -3.55 -5.56
N SER A 331 9.11 -4.09 -4.52
CA SER A 331 9.42 -3.32 -3.32
C SER A 331 10.26 -2.08 -3.64
N ILE A 332 11.22 -2.18 -4.58
CA ILE A 332 11.97 -1.01 -5.07
C ILE A 332 11.04 -0.01 -5.76
N CYS A 333 10.18 -0.46 -6.68
CA CYS A 333 9.27 0.42 -7.44
C CYS A 333 8.28 1.17 -6.54
N GLU A 334 7.76 0.54 -5.48
CA GLU A 334 6.86 1.15 -4.50
C GLU A 334 7.51 2.31 -3.72
N THR A 335 8.85 2.35 -3.65
CA THR A 335 9.57 3.44 -2.97
C THR A 335 9.79 4.67 -3.85
N ILE A 336 9.48 4.60 -5.15
CA ILE A 336 9.76 5.67 -6.10
C ILE A 336 8.66 6.72 -6.01
N ALA A 337 8.95 7.87 -5.41
CA ALA A 337 7.96 8.93 -5.28
C ALA A 337 7.75 9.70 -6.59
N SER A 338 8.78 9.77 -7.45
CA SER A 338 8.71 10.43 -8.75
C SER A 338 9.84 10.02 -9.68
N ALA A 339 9.65 10.21 -10.99
CA ALA A 339 10.67 10.00 -12.01
C ALA A 339 11.95 10.85 -11.83
N ASN A 340 11.90 11.93 -11.03
CA ASN A 340 13.06 12.77 -10.72
C ASN A 340 14.12 12.06 -9.86
N GLU A 341 13.76 10.94 -9.21
CA GLU A 341 14.72 10.13 -8.46
C GLU A 341 15.64 9.29 -9.38
N LEU A 342 15.19 9.05 -10.62
CA LEU A 342 15.88 8.19 -11.57
C LEU A 342 17.20 8.81 -12.04
N LYS A 343 18.12 7.92 -12.39
CA LYS A 343 19.49 8.21 -12.81
C LYS A 343 19.65 7.82 -14.28
N LYS A 344 20.67 8.39 -14.92
CA LYS A 344 21.05 8.16 -16.31
C LYS A 344 22.57 8.21 -16.42
N GLY A 345 23.11 7.50 -17.41
CA GLY A 345 24.54 7.36 -17.62
C GLY A 345 25.25 6.73 -16.43
N ASP A 346 26.57 6.87 -16.42
CA ASP A 346 27.39 6.38 -15.31
C ASP A 346 27.24 7.28 -14.08
N MET A 347 27.28 6.68 -12.89
CA MET A 347 27.21 7.43 -11.65
C MET A 347 28.12 6.87 -10.57
N THR A 348 28.52 7.73 -9.65
CA THR A 348 29.13 7.34 -8.38
C THR A 348 28.22 7.81 -7.25
N GLY A 349 28.04 6.97 -6.24
CA GLY A 349 27.29 7.33 -5.05
C GLY A 349 28.03 6.91 -3.78
N THR A 350 27.56 7.43 -2.66
CA THR A 350 28.02 7.04 -1.34
C THR A 350 26.82 6.82 -0.45
N LEU A 351 26.81 5.67 0.22
CA LEU A 351 25.91 5.35 1.31
C LEU A 351 26.66 5.67 2.61
N SER A 352 26.00 6.37 3.52
CA SER A 352 26.57 6.79 4.80
C SER A 352 25.68 6.33 5.95
N ASP A 353 26.19 6.49 7.17
CA ASP A 353 25.49 6.15 8.41
C ASP A 353 25.09 4.66 8.49
N LEU A 354 25.84 3.77 7.82
CA LEU A 354 25.67 2.32 7.84
C LEU A 354 26.09 1.71 9.18
N TYR A 355 25.61 0.49 9.44
CA TYR A 355 26.13 -0.35 10.51
C TYR A 355 27.46 -0.96 10.07
N ASP A 356 28.39 -1.10 11.01
CA ASP A 356 29.66 -1.82 10.84
C ASP A 356 29.46 -3.33 10.84
N GLU A 357 30.45 -4.02 10.27
CA GLU A 357 30.47 -5.49 10.11
C GLU A 357 29.16 -6.07 9.53
N THR A 358 28.43 -5.27 8.75
CA THR A 358 27.10 -5.59 8.24
C THR A 358 27.16 -5.72 6.74
N GLU A 359 26.56 -6.80 6.21
CA GLU A 359 26.51 -7.05 4.77
C GLU A 359 25.39 -6.24 4.12
N TYR A 360 25.77 -5.43 3.12
CA TYR A 360 24.86 -4.62 2.33
C TYR A 360 24.87 -5.06 0.88
N VAL A 361 23.70 -4.99 0.25
CA VAL A 361 23.48 -5.21 -1.18
C VAL A 361 23.11 -3.88 -1.82
N VAL A 362 23.90 -3.42 -2.77
CA VAL A 362 23.57 -2.29 -3.64
C VAL A 362 22.92 -2.86 -4.90
N VAL A 363 21.72 -2.38 -5.23
CA VAL A 363 20.88 -2.85 -6.33
C VAL A 363 20.67 -1.73 -7.34
N GLY A 364 20.98 -2.00 -8.61
CA GLY A 364 20.57 -1.22 -9.77
C GLY A 364 19.40 -1.88 -10.50
N LEU A 365 18.42 -1.07 -10.91
CA LEU A 365 17.23 -1.54 -11.62
C LEU A 365 16.79 -0.50 -12.66
N GLY A 366 16.66 -0.89 -13.92
CA GLY A 366 16.09 -0.03 -14.97
C GLY A 366 14.62 0.25 -14.70
N ILE A 367 14.18 1.49 -14.90
CA ILE A 367 12.82 1.96 -14.60
C ILE A 367 12.26 2.76 -15.78
N ASP A 368 11.04 2.44 -16.19
CA ASP A 368 10.31 3.26 -17.13
C ASP A 368 9.81 4.54 -16.44
N PRO A 369 10.22 5.75 -16.87
CA PRO A 369 9.91 6.99 -16.16
C PRO A 369 8.42 7.36 -16.22
N SER A 370 7.68 6.82 -17.19
CA SER A 370 6.25 7.08 -17.37
C SER A 370 5.38 6.25 -16.43
N THR A 371 5.72 4.97 -16.25
CA THR A 371 4.94 4.02 -15.45
C THR A 371 5.55 3.73 -14.07
N LEU A 372 6.82 4.12 -13.86
CA LEU A 372 7.64 3.79 -12.68
C LEU A 372 7.78 2.28 -12.42
N ASN A 373 7.53 1.45 -13.42
CA ASN A 373 7.76 0.01 -13.37
C ASN A 373 9.17 -0.33 -13.84
N TYR A 374 9.66 -1.46 -13.35
CA TYR A 374 10.96 -1.97 -13.76
C TYR A 374 10.97 -2.44 -15.23
N THR A 375 12.11 -2.21 -15.89
CA THR A 375 12.35 -2.61 -17.29
C THR A 375 13.47 -3.63 -17.44
N THR A 376 14.25 -3.85 -16.37
CA THR A 376 15.36 -4.81 -16.39
C THR A 376 15.21 -5.86 -15.29
N LYS A 377 16.07 -6.89 -15.33
CA LYS A 377 16.38 -7.71 -14.17
C LYS A 377 17.08 -6.90 -13.07
N VAL A 378 17.26 -7.52 -11.92
CA VAL A 378 18.07 -6.99 -10.82
C VAL A 378 19.56 -7.08 -11.18
N PHE A 379 20.28 -5.98 -10.98
CA PHE A 379 21.74 -5.95 -10.98
C PHE A 379 22.21 -5.58 -9.59
N SER A 380 23.20 -6.27 -9.03
CA SER A 380 23.63 -5.97 -7.67
C SER A 380 25.11 -6.25 -7.42
N ALA A 381 25.61 -5.64 -6.35
CA ALA A 381 26.88 -5.97 -5.74
C ALA A 381 26.73 -5.96 -4.22
N GLU A 382 27.50 -6.81 -3.55
CA GLU A 382 27.42 -6.98 -2.11
C GLU A 382 28.77 -6.68 -1.45
N LYS A 383 28.72 -6.09 -0.27
CA LYS A 383 29.92 -5.85 0.53
C LYS A 383 29.58 -5.71 2.00
N THR A 384 30.44 -6.25 2.85
CA THR A 384 30.40 -6.03 4.30
C THR A 384 31.17 -4.76 4.64
N THR A 385 30.55 -3.89 5.45
CA THR A 385 31.25 -2.77 6.07
C THR A 385 32.36 -3.28 7.00
N SER A 386 33.36 -2.45 7.23
CA SER A 386 34.53 -2.84 8.05
C SER A 386 34.20 -2.77 9.55
N ALA A 387 35.04 -3.40 10.38
CA ALA A 387 34.98 -3.22 11.82
C ALA A 387 35.27 -1.77 12.24
N LEU A 388 34.81 -1.41 13.44
CA LEU A 388 35.10 -0.10 14.03
C LEU A 388 36.62 0.19 14.11
N PRO A 389 37.03 1.46 13.88
CA PRO A 389 38.42 1.86 14.01
C PRO A 389 39.02 1.63 15.40
N ALA A 390 40.30 1.26 15.45
CA ALA A 390 41.00 0.94 16.70
C ALA A 390 41.34 2.16 17.57
N ASP A 391 41.30 3.37 17.01
CA ASP A 391 41.61 4.65 17.67
C ASP A 391 40.41 5.28 18.41
N MET A 392 39.34 4.52 18.61
CA MET A 392 38.20 4.90 19.44
C MET A 392 38.61 5.03 20.91
N GLN A 393 38.28 6.18 21.52
CA GLN A 393 38.53 6.45 22.94
C GLN A 393 37.60 5.60 23.82
N ASP A 394 38.11 5.09 24.95
CA ASP A 394 37.31 4.31 25.91
C ASP A 394 36.10 5.10 26.43
N ALA A 395 36.27 6.41 26.66
CA ALA A 395 35.20 7.30 27.10
C ALA A 395 34.10 7.50 26.03
N TYR A 396 34.43 7.28 24.74
CA TYR A 396 33.44 7.24 23.67
C TYR A 396 32.81 5.84 23.60
N ARG A 397 33.64 4.80 23.60
CA ARG A 397 33.24 3.39 23.50
C ARG A 397 32.24 2.97 24.58
N GLN A 398 32.37 3.47 25.80
CA GLN A 398 31.48 3.10 26.92
C GLN A 398 29.99 3.34 26.64
N TRP A 399 29.66 4.29 25.75
CA TRP A 399 28.27 4.66 25.45
C TRP A 399 27.64 3.77 24.39
N ILE A 400 28.44 3.05 23.61
CA ILE A 400 27.97 2.21 22.51
C ILE A 400 27.22 0.99 23.06
N GLY A 401 26.12 0.64 22.39
CA GLY A 401 25.33 -0.54 22.66
C GLY A 401 23.87 -0.22 22.98
N THR A 402 23.21 -1.18 23.63
CA THR A 402 21.78 -1.08 23.98
C THR A 402 21.63 -0.69 25.45
N TRP A 403 20.70 0.23 25.72
CA TRP A 403 20.45 0.78 27.03
C TRP A 403 18.96 0.76 27.37
N THR A 404 18.64 0.37 28.60
CA THR A 404 17.33 0.66 29.20
C THR A 404 17.42 2.03 29.86
N VAL A 405 16.53 2.94 29.45
CA VAL A 405 16.39 4.29 29.98
C VAL A 405 15.10 4.37 30.81
N THR A 406 15.20 4.92 32.01
CA THR A 406 14.07 5.12 32.92
C THR A 406 13.84 6.60 33.12
N SER A 407 12.64 7.09 32.81
CA SER A 407 12.25 8.47 33.13
C SER A 407 11.96 8.62 34.62
N ALA A 408 12.28 9.77 35.21
CA ALA A 408 11.88 10.06 36.58
C ALA A 408 10.36 10.19 36.71
N SER A 409 9.70 10.72 35.68
CA SER A 409 8.27 10.97 35.66
C SER A 409 7.74 11.14 34.23
N SER A 410 6.51 11.66 34.11
CA SER A 410 5.88 12.10 32.88
C SER A 410 5.09 13.40 33.13
N GLU A 411 4.78 14.14 32.07
CA GLU A 411 4.21 15.50 32.20
C GLU A 411 2.78 15.54 32.77
N VAL A 412 1.99 14.50 32.57
CA VAL A 412 0.57 14.45 32.91
C VAL A 412 0.28 13.42 34.00
N SER A 413 0.66 12.15 33.80
CA SER A 413 0.32 11.09 34.76
C SER A 413 1.30 10.99 35.92
N GLY A 414 2.50 11.57 35.77
CA GLY A 414 3.58 11.44 36.74
C GLY A 414 4.24 10.06 36.74
N THR A 415 3.93 9.21 35.76
CA THR A 415 4.41 7.83 35.66
C THR A 415 5.87 7.79 35.23
N SER A 416 6.64 6.89 35.84
CA SER A 416 7.99 6.54 35.39
C SER A 416 7.90 5.46 34.30
N TYR A 417 8.60 5.68 33.19
CA TYR A 417 8.60 4.78 32.04
C TYR A 417 9.99 4.25 31.74
N ASP A 418 10.05 2.95 31.45
CA ASP A 418 11.22 2.29 30.87
C ASP A 418 11.07 2.23 29.34
N PHE A 419 12.15 2.56 28.64
CA PHE A 419 12.24 2.42 27.19
C PHE A 419 13.66 2.06 26.78
N ILE A 420 13.78 1.34 25.67
CA ILE A 420 15.06 0.90 25.13
C ILE A 420 15.54 1.91 24.10
N ILE A 421 16.82 2.27 24.22
CA ILE A 421 17.56 2.98 23.18
C ILE A 421 18.76 2.15 22.72
N GLU A 422 19.14 2.36 21.46
CA GLU A 422 20.40 1.90 20.90
C GLU A 422 21.27 3.11 20.62
N ILE A 423 22.55 3.05 21.00
CA ILE A 423 23.56 4.06 20.68
C ILE A 423 24.63 3.41 19.82
N ARG A 424 24.82 3.93 18.60
CA ARG A 424 25.83 3.45 17.66
C ARG A 424 26.74 4.58 17.16
N PRO A 425 27.97 4.28 16.74
CA PRO A 425 28.87 5.31 16.22
C PRO A 425 28.37 5.96 14.93
N ARG A 426 28.53 7.28 14.84
CA ARG A 426 28.36 8.03 13.59
C ARG A 426 29.69 8.57 13.09
N GLU A 427 30.33 9.44 13.85
CA GLU A 427 31.72 9.84 13.66
C GLU A 427 32.52 9.47 14.92
N ILE A 428 33.54 8.62 14.75
CA ILE A 428 34.35 8.12 15.87
C ILE A 428 34.89 9.27 16.71
N ASN A 429 34.73 9.18 18.03
CA ASN A 429 35.15 10.20 19.00
C ASN A 429 34.48 11.57 18.83
N SER A 430 33.37 11.67 18.09
CA SER A 430 32.67 12.95 17.87
C SER A 430 31.16 12.85 17.99
N THR A 431 30.51 11.91 17.30
CA THR A 431 29.04 11.84 17.27
C THR A 431 28.52 10.41 17.31
N TYR A 432 27.32 10.24 17.82
CA TYR A 432 26.56 8.99 17.83
C TYR A 432 25.23 9.15 17.10
N LEU A 433 24.63 8.03 16.71
CA LEU A 433 23.22 7.94 16.36
C LEU A 433 22.50 7.18 17.47
N ILE A 434 21.36 7.72 17.90
CA ILE A 434 20.51 7.16 18.94
C ILE A 434 19.18 6.77 18.31
N ARG A 435 18.82 5.49 18.42
CA ARG A 435 17.52 4.94 18.04
C ARG A 435 16.71 4.62 19.28
N GLY A 436 15.38 4.68 19.17
CA GLY A 436 14.48 4.34 20.27
C GLY A 436 14.26 5.48 21.25
N TRP A 437 14.67 6.70 20.92
CA TRP A 437 14.46 7.86 21.79
C TRP A 437 13.02 8.37 21.76
N GLY A 438 12.50 8.77 22.92
CA GLY A 438 11.16 9.33 23.08
C GLY A 438 10.04 8.28 23.11
N TYR A 439 8.78 8.74 23.05
CA TYR A 439 7.59 7.91 23.28
C TYR A 439 6.73 7.66 22.03
N THR A 440 7.08 8.20 20.87
CA THR A 440 6.23 8.11 19.66
C THR A 440 6.42 6.79 18.92
N TYR A 441 5.44 6.36 18.10
CA TYR A 441 5.57 5.14 17.29
C TYR A 441 6.78 5.15 16.34
N LEU A 442 7.23 6.34 15.92
CA LEU A 442 8.40 6.52 15.05
C LEU A 442 9.77 6.36 15.74
N LYS A 443 9.81 6.15 17.07
CA LYS A 443 11.08 6.12 17.83
C LYS A 443 12.06 5.06 17.31
N ASN A 444 11.56 3.97 16.72
CA ASN A 444 12.39 2.87 16.22
C ASN A 444 12.72 3.00 14.72
N ASP A 445 12.05 3.92 14.01
CA ASP A 445 12.20 4.10 12.56
C ASP A 445 13.22 5.20 12.24
N TYR A 446 13.41 6.14 13.16
CA TYR A 446 14.30 7.29 13.02
C TYR A 446 15.33 7.38 14.15
N GLU A 447 16.49 7.92 13.79
CA GLU A 447 17.61 8.13 14.70
C GLU A 447 17.83 9.63 14.93
N CYS A 448 18.30 9.99 16.12
CA CYS A 448 18.76 11.32 16.43
C CYS A 448 20.27 11.34 16.71
N GLU A 449 20.94 12.43 16.34
CA GLU A 449 22.37 12.60 16.59
C GLU A 449 22.62 13.05 18.03
N ALA A 450 23.65 12.47 18.66
CA ALA A 450 24.23 12.96 19.89
C ALA A 450 25.70 13.34 19.70
N LYS A 451 26.15 14.40 20.38
CA LYS A 451 27.52 14.93 20.27
C LYS A 451 28.35 14.56 21.47
N PHE A 452 29.42 13.81 21.25
CA PHE A 452 30.40 13.45 22.26
C PHE A 452 31.26 14.66 22.65
N LYS A 453 31.61 14.75 23.94
CA LYS A 453 32.45 15.80 24.50
C LYS A 453 33.74 15.25 25.08
N ALA A 454 34.75 16.13 25.13
CA ALA A 454 36.07 15.79 25.64
C ALA A 454 36.10 15.37 27.12
N ASP A 455 35.06 15.70 27.88
CA ASP A 455 34.88 15.27 29.27
C ASP A 455 34.26 13.87 29.41
N GLY A 456 33.99 13.17 28.30
CA GLY A 456 33.41 11.83 28.29
C GLY A 456 31.88 11.81 28.33
N THR A 457 31.21 12.97 28.35
CA THR A 457 29.75 13.10 28.25
C THR A 457 29.30 13.17 26.79
N PHE A 458 27.98 13.10 26.55
CA PHE A 458 27.42 13.46 25.26
C PHE A 458 26.15 14.31 25.40
N ASP A 459 25.85 15.13 24.40
CA ASP A 459 24.65 15.97 24.36
C ASP A 459 23.70 15.56 23.24
N ILE A 460 22.40 15.52 23.55
CA ILE A 460 21.32 15.42 22.57
C ILE A 460 20.75 16.83 22.38
N HIS A 461 20.55 17.23 21.12
CA HIS A 461 20.15 18.57 20.75
C HIS A 461 18.86 18.57 19.92
N HIS A 462 18.22 19.74 19.86
CA HIS A 462 17.11 19.99 18.94
C HIS A 462 17.61 19.89 17.50
N GLN A 463 16.97 19.03 16.70
CA GLN A 463 17.42 18.72 15.36
C GLN A 463 16.27 18.20 14.47
N ILE A 464 16.49 18.26 13.16
CA ILE A 464 15.65 17.59 12.17
C ILE A 464 16.23 16.19 11.96
N CYS A 465 15.43 15.17 12.22
CA CYS A 465 15.82 13.76 12.12
C CYS A 465 15.39 13.11 10.79
N GLY A 466 14.47 13.73 10.05
CA GLY A 466 14.01 13.16 8.78
C GLY A 466 12.90 13.94 8.10
N THR A 467 12.38 13.38 7.02
CA THR A 467 11.21 13.88 6.29
C THR A 467 10.14 12.79 6.25
N LEU A 468 8.91 13.14 6.61
CA LEU A 468 7.76 12.25 6.64
C LEU A 468 7.04 12.22 5.30
N SER A 469 6.24 11.17 5.07
CA SER A 469 5.38 11.02 3.89
C SER A 469 4.37 12.16 3.73
N THR A 470 4.05 12.85 4.82
CA THR A 470 3.21 14.06 4.84
C THR A 470 3.88 15.28 4.20
N GLY A 471 5.14 15.17 3.79
CA GLY A 471 6.00 16.28 3.38
C GLY A 471 6.59 17.09 4.54
N GLY A 472 6.35 16.65 5.78
CA GLY A 472 6.80 17.32 6.99
C GLY A 472 8.20 16.95 7.44
N GLN A 473 8.82 17.84 8.22
CA GLN A 473 10.11 17.58 8.85
C GLN A 473 9.88 16.92 10.20
N LEU A 474 10.39 15.69 10.34
CA LEU A 474 10.45 15.03 11.64
C LEU A 474 11.49 15.73 12.49
N THR A 475 11.05 16.43 13.54
CA THR A 475 11.89 17.30 14.34
C THR A 475 11.85 16.89 15.80
N LEU A 476 13.02 16.80 16.43
CA LEU A 476 13.16 16.44 17.83
C LEU A 476 13.07 17.70 18.71
N PHE A 477 11.89 17.99 19.26
CA PHE A 477 11.62 19.22 20.01
C PHE A 477 11.85 19.08 21.51
N PRO A 478 12.47 20.10 22.13
CA PRO A 478 12.68 20.16 23.57
C PRO A 478 11.40 20.47 24.35
N ARG A 479 11.15 19.67 25.38
CA ARG A 479 10.18 19.91 26.45
C ARG A 479 10.89 20.47 27.66
N PHE A 480 10.24 21.32 28.44
CA PHE A 480 10.83 21.91 29.63
C PHE A 480 9.84 22.04 30.78
N VAL A 481 10.36 22.20 31.99
CA VAL A 481 9.62 22.60 33.19
C VAL A 481 10.13 23.95 33.69
N TYR A 482 9.23 24.82 34.14
CA TYR A 482 9.63 26.09 34.75
C TYR A 482 10.34 25.85 36.09
N THR A 483 11.49 26.49 36.28
CA THR A 483 12.21 26.53 37.57
C THR A 483 12.05 27.87 38.27
N GLN A 484 11.74 28.95 37.53
CA GLN A 484 11.42 30.26 38.08
C GLN A 484 10.51 31.03 37.12
N GLY A 485 9.57 31.83 37.66
CA GLY A 485 8.75 32.77 36.87
C GLY A 485 7.56 32.15 36.12
N GLY A 486 7.32 30.85 36.29
CA GLY A 486 6.17 30.11 35.74
C GLY A 486 5.91 28.81 36.50
N SER A 487 4.96 28.01 36.03
CA SER A 487 4.66 26.68 36.60
C SER A 487 4.32 25.66 35.51
N GLY A 488 4.59 24.38 35.79
CA GLY A 488 4.27 23.27 34.89
C GLY A 488 5.23 23.10 33.72
N TYR A 489 4.82 22.25 32.77
CA TYR A 489 5.59 21.91 31.58
C TYR A 489 5.24 22.78 30.37
N GLY A 490 6.19 22.91 29.45
CA GLY A 490 6.05 23.66 28.20
C GLY A 490 6.89 23.06 27.07
N GLY A 491 6.67 23.57 25.86
CA GLY A 491 7.51 23.28 24.69
C GLY A 491 8.28 24.52 24.26
N LEU A 492 9.58 24.38 23.96
CA LEU A 492 10.39 25.48 23.45
C LEU A 492 10.32 25.47 21.92
N ILE A 493 9.57 26.44 21.36
CA ILE A 493 9.33 26.56 19.91
C ILE A 493 10.61 27.02 19.17
N SER A 494 11.55 27.68 19.86
CA SER A 494 12.89 27.95 19.33
C SER A 494 13.91 27.95 20.46
N LEU A 495 14.82 26.98 20.44
CA LEU A 495 16.03 26.94 21.28
C LEU A 495 17.30 27.24 20.45
N GLY A 496 17.14 27.65 19.18
CA GLY A 496 18.21 27.50 18.19
C GLY A 496 18.69 26.03 18.13
N TYR A 497 19.97 25.83 17.84
CA TYR A 497 20.67 24.54 17.90
C TYR A 497 21.33 24.28 19.28
N GLY A 498 20.70 24.74 20.37
CA GLY A 498 21.23 24.61 21.73
C GLY A 498 21.24 23.17 22.27
N GLU A 499 22.10 22.93 23.26
CA GLU A 499 22.22 21.65 23.98
C GLU A 499 20.96 21.41 24.83
N ALA A 500 20.25 20.30 24.65
CA ALA A 500 18.98 20.08 25.35
C ALA A 500 19.13 19.12 26.52
N LEU A 501 19.73 17.96 26.27
CA LEU A 501 19.97 16.92 27.27
C LEU A 501 21.44 16.53 27.27
N GLN A 502 22.04 16.34 28.45
CA GLN A 502 23.40 15.85 28.64
C GLN A 502 23.40 14.50 29.33
N ALA A 503 24.06 13.51 28.74
CA ALA A 503 24.33 12.23 29.36
C ALA A 503 25.69 12.24 30.08
N SER A 504 25.71 11.79 31.33
CA SER A 504 26.93 11.61 32.12
C SER A 504 26.98 10.19 32.68
N SER A 505 28.16 9.57 32.66
CA SER A 505 28.39 8.26 33.26
C SER A 505 28.86 8.41 34.70
N SER A 506 28.34 7.57 35.59
CA SER A 506 28.85 7.43 36.97
C SER A 506 29.83 6.26 37.09
N GLU A 507 29.61 5.20 36.30
CA GLU A 507 30.49 4.03 36.13
C GLU A 507 30.14 3.31 34.81
N ASP A 508 31.01 2.41 34.33
CA ASP A 508 30.76 1.68 33.09
C ASP A 508 29.41 0.92 33.15
N GLY A 509 28.62 1.03 32.09
CA GLY A 509 27.29 0.45 32.00
C GLY A 509 26.19 1.16 32.80
N LYS A 510 26.49 2.27 33.48
CA LYS A 510 25.48 3.13 34.14
C LYS A 510 25.64 4.60 33.75
N GLY A 511 24.52 5.23 33.44
CA GLY A 511 24.47 6.65 33.07
C GLY A 511 23.26 7.36 33.63
N ALA A 512 23.29 8.69 33.55
CA ALA A 512 22.15 9.54 33.81
C ALA A 512 22.09 10.63 32.74
N ILE A 513 20.88 11.04 32.37
CA ILE A 513 20.63 12.14 31.42
C ILE A 513 19.94 13.28 32.16
N TYR A 514 20.52 14.47 32.05
CA TYR A 514 20.03 15.69 32.68
C TYR A 514 19.65 16.74 31.64
N GLY A 515 18.68 17.57 32.01
CA GLY A 515 18.31 18.74 31.25
C GLY A 515 19.24 19.92 31.45
N TYR A 516 19.53 20.65 30.38
CA TYR A 516 20.14 21.97 30.50
C TYR A 516 19.16 22.99 31.10
N ASN A 517 19.70 23.94 31.85
CA ASN A 517 18.95 25.06 32.40
C ASN A 517 19.09 26.28 31.48
N TYR A 518 17.96 26.93 31.20
CA TYR A 518 17.91 28.11 30.35
C TYR A 518 17.19 29.26 31.05
N GLY A 519 17.68 30.48 30.82
CA GLY A 519 16.96 31.71 31.13
C GLY A 519 15.98 32.04 30.01
N LEU A 520 14.78 32.50 30.36
CA LEU A 520 13.75 32.87 29.38
C LEU A 520 13.79 34.36 29.06
N SER A 521 13.57 34.72 27.80
CA SER A 521 13.64 36.11 27.30
C SER A 521 12.67 37.08 27.99
N GLY A 522 11.56 36.57 28.56
CA GLY A 522 10.58 37.33 29.34
C GLY A 522 10.84 37.39 30.86
N GLY A 523 11.97 36.84 31.32
CA GLY A 523 12.27 36.65 32.75
C GLY A 523 11.80 35.29 33.26
N GLY A 524 12.58 34.72 34.19
CA GLY A 524 12.40 33.35 34.68
C GLY A 524 13.40 32.36 34.08
N SER A 525 13.28 31.10 34.48
CA SER A 525 14.17 30.02 34.03
C SER A 525 13.42 28.71 33.90
N CYS A 526 13.97 27.81 33.10
CA CYS A 526 13.46 26.46 32.90
C CYS A 526 14.57 25.42 32.85
N THR A 527 14.20 24.15 33.05
CA THR A 527 15.05 22.99 32.80
C THR A 527 14.43 22.18 31.68
N ILE A 528 15.24 21.76 30.69
CA ILE A 528 14.77 20.84 29.65
C ILE A 528 14.48 19.47 30.29
N THR A 529 13.32 18.91 30.05
CA THR A 529 12.91 17.64 30.66
C THR A 529 12.85 16.50 29.66
N SER A 530 12.72 16.79 28.36
CA SER A 530 12.68 15.78 27.30
C SER A 530 13.04 16.36 25.93
N LEU A 531 13.22 15.47 24.97
CA LEU A 531 13.28 15.73 23.55
C LEU A 531 12.34 14.72 22.88
N ASP A 532 11.35 15.15 22.11
CA ASP A 532 10.36 14.25 21.51
C ASP A 532 10.10 14.58 20.05
N TYR A 533 9.64 13.60 19.27
CA TYR A 533 9.41 13.75 17.85
C TYR A 533 8.11 14.50 17.54
N TRP A 534 8.19 15.45 16.62
CA TRP A 534 7.06 16.20 16.08
C TRP A 534 7.14 16.25 14.55
N ASP A 535 5.97 16.36 13.94
CA ASP A 535 5.83 16.61 12.51
C ASP A 535 5.72 18.13 12.29
N VAL A 536 6.70 18.74 11.65
CA VAL A 536 6.70 20.17 11.34
C VAL A 536 6.34 20.39 9.89
N ARG A 537 5.20 21.04 9.66
CA ARG A 537 4.71 21.38 8.32
C ARG A 537 4.20 22.80 8.27
N ASN A 538 4.61 23.54 7.24
CA ASN A 538 4.12 24.90 6.97
C ASN A 538 4.21 25.84 8.18
N GLY A 539 5.31 25.75 8.96
CA GLY A 539 5.52 26.56 10.16
C GLY A 539 4.68 26.16 11.38
N SER A 540 3.97 25.04 11.34
CA SER A 540 3.16 24.50 12.44
C SER A 540 3.73 23.17 12.96
N ASN A 541 3.58 22.96 14.27
CA ASN A 541 4.07 21.76 14.96
C ASN A 541 2.90 20.82 15.27
N TYR A 542 2.97 19.59 14.78
CA TYR A 542 1.94 18.56 14.97
C TYR A 542 2.46 17.44 15.86
N TYR A 543 1.63 17.03 16.81
CA TYR A 543 1.90 15.89 17.68
C TYR A 543 1.87 14.60 16.87
N ILE A 544 2.85 13.74 17.13
CA ILE A 544 2.89 12.37 16.60
C ILE A 544 2.29 11.43 17.66
N GLN A 545 1.58 10.40 17.22
CA GLN A 545 0.94 9.43 18.10
C GLN A 545 1.97 8.70 18.97
N ALA A 546 1.59 8.40 20.21
CA ALA A 546 2.40 7.61 21.13
C ALA A 546 2.50 6.15 20.64
N MET A 547 3.65 5.52 20.88
CA MET A 547 3.80 4.07 20.76
C MET A 547 2.98 3.40 21.86
N SER A 548 2.24 2.34 21.55
CA SER A 548 1.63 1.49 22.59
C SER A 548 2.73 0.86 23.45
N PRO A 549 2.63 0.85 24.80
CA PRO A 549 1.46 1.18 25.63
C PRO A 549 1.49 2.60 26.23
N TYR A 550 2.26 3.55 25.68
CA TYR A 550 2.41 4.88 26.24
C TYR A 550 1.17 5.76 26.04
N VAL A 551 0.96 6.69 26.96
CA VAL A 551 -0.19 7.59 26.94
C VAL A 551 0.08 8.77 26.01
N TYR A 552 -0.86 9.03 25.09
CA TYR A 552 -0.75 10.13 24.13
C TYR A 552 -0.63 11.48 24.84
N LYS A 553 0.39 12.27 24.46
CA LYS A 553 0.77 13.57 25.06
C LYS A 553 1.22 13.53 26.53
N ASP A 554 1.52 12.36 27.08
CA ASP A 554 2.15 12.22 28.39
C ASP A 554 3.67 12.04 28.24
N PHE A 555 4.36 13.11 27.86
CA PHE A 555 5.79 13.08 27.54
C PHE A 555 6.63 12.61 28.72
N PHE A 556 7.65 11.80 28.46
CA PHE A 556 8.57 11.32 29.49
C PHE A 556 9.39 12.49 30.02
N ALA A 557 9.49 12.64 31.35
CA ALA A 557 10.21 13.73 31.97
C ALA A 557 11.44 13.22 32.74
N GLY A 558 12.59 13.78 32.39
CA GLY A 558 13.85 13.58 33.08
C GLY A 558 13.91 14.25 34.47
N PRO A 559 15.01 14.05 35.22
CA PRO A 559 16.23 13.36 34.81
C PRO A 559 15.99 11.88 34.54
N TYR A 560 16.82 11.29 33.67
CA TYR A 560 16.72 9.88 33.32
C TYR A 560 17.88 9.11 33.93
N THR A 561 17.65 7.84 34.26
CA THR A 561 18.71 6.88 34.55
C THR A 561 18.85 5.90 33.40
N MET A 562 20.06 5.38 33.19
CA MET A 562 20.35 4.44 32.11
C MET A 562 21.17 3.26 32.62
N VAL A 563 20.81 2.07 32.17
CA VAL A 563 21.57 0.83 32.42
C VAL A 563 21.84 0.13 31.09
N ARG A 564 23.11 -0.13 30.79
CA ARG A 564 23.52 -0.83 29.56
C ARG A 564 23.14 -2.29 29.67
N THR A 565 22.36 -2.77 28.71
CA THR A 565 21.91 -4.16 28.63
C THR A 565 22.77 -4.99 27.69
N SER A 566 23.42 -4.35 26.72
CA SER A 566 24.34 -4.99 25.79
C SER A 566 25.39 -4.00 25.30
N THR A 567 26.62 -4.46 25.07
CA THR A 567 27.64 -3.71 24.32
C THR A 567 27.44 -3.80 22.80
N GLU A 568 26.62 -4.76 22.35
CA GLU A 568 26.21 -4.90 20.96
C GLU A 568 25.10 -3.90 20.61
N TYR A 569 25.10 -3.51 19.35
CA TYR A 569 24.07 -2.71 18.71
C TYR A 569 23.79 -3.29 17.32
N GLY A 570 22.60 -3.05 16.79
CA GLY A 570 22.09 -3.66 15.59
C GLY A 570 20.58 -3.73 15.69
N VAL A 571 19.89 -3.48 14.57
CA VAL A 571 18.45 -3.22 14.57
C VAL A 571 17.68 -4.25 15.41
N LEU A 572 17.14 -3.77 16.53
CA LEU A 572 16.18 -4.50 17.36
C LEU A 572 15.08 -5.03 16.44
N GLY A 573 15.01 -6.36 16.31
CA GLY A 573 14.12 -7.03 15.36
C GLY A 573 12.69 -6.50 15.50
N THR A 574 12.10 -6.11 14.37
CA THR A 574 10.66 -5.87 14.23
C THR A 574 9.93 -7.18 14.52
N GLN A 575 9.60 -7.43 15.79
CA GLN A 575 8.63 -8.46 16.14
C GLN A 575 7.23 -7.93 15.83
N THR A 576 6.51 -8.72 15.03
CA THR A 576 5.05 -8.81 14.82
C THR A 576 4.38 -7.98 13.71
N SER A 577 4.08 -8.73 12.63
CA SER A 577 2.80 -8.89 11.90
C SER A 577 2.18 -7.73 11.10
N GLN A 578 1.96 -8.03 9.82
CA GLN A 578 0.96 -7.47 8.89
C GLN A 578 1.09 -5.98 8.57
N SER A 579 1.97 -5.68 7.62
CA SER A 579 1.81 -4.75 6.48
C SER A 579 3.18 -4.61 5.83
N ALA A 580 3.21 -4.23 4.55
CA ALA A 580 4.38 -4.10 3.67
C ALA A 580 5.69 -3.68 4.39
N PRO A 581 6.87 -4.15 3.91
CA PRO A 581 8.16 -3.84 4.53
C PRO A 581 8.25 -2.35 4.82
N ALA A 582 8.34 -2.03 6.12
CA ALA A 582 8.52 -0.69 6.63
C ALA A 582 9.64 -0.02 5.84
N ALA A 583 9.29 1.10 5.20
CA ALA A 583 10.14 2.07 4.54
C ALA A 583 11.60 1.62 4.38
N VAL A 584 11.98 1.21 3.16
CA VAL A 584 13.37 1.16 2.73
C VAL A 584 14.07 2.39 3.31
N GLN A 585 14.99 2.17 4.25
CA GLN A 585 15.74 3.26 4.84
C GLN A 585 16.35 4.02 3.67
N ARG A 586 15.95 5.29 3.49
CA ARG A 586 16.67 6.20 2.60
C ARG A 586 18.05 6.41 3.21
N LEU A 587 18.96 5.47 2.95
CA LEU A 587 20.37 5.65 3.21
C LEU A 587 20.77 6.93 2.47
N SER A 588 21.31 7.89 3.22
CA SER A 588 21.53 9.25 2.76
C SER A 588 22.44 9.24 1.53
N THR A 589 21.86 9.38 0.34
CA THR A 589 22.63 9.68 -0.87
C THR A 589 22.95 11.16 -0.79
N GLY A 590 24.17 11.47 -0.31
CA GLY A 590 24.57 12.84 -0.01
C GLY A 590 24.53 13.76 -1.24
N ASN A 591 23.43 14.49 -1.41
CA ASN A 591 23.45 15.79 -2.07
C ASN A 591 23.50 16.84 -0.96
N LYS A 592 24.72 17.35 -0.69
CA LYS A 592 24.93 18.49 0.21
C LYS A 592 24.19 19.70 -0.36
N ALA A 593 22.99 19.99 0.14
CA ALA A 593 22.45 21.34 0.08
C ALA A 593 23.38 22.22 0.92
N ALA A 594 24.15 23.08 0.25
CA ALA A 594 24.95 24.09 0.91
C ALA A 594 24.06 24.93 1.83
N ALA A 595 24.36 24.92 3.12
CA ALA A 595 23.76 25.85 4.07
C ALA A 595 24.09 27.27 3.60
N VAL A 596 23.09 27.99 3.12
CA VAL A 596 23.16 29.44 2.96
C VAL A 596 23.19 30.01 4.38
N ARG A 597 24.37 30.49 4.80
CA ARG A 597 24.49 31.40 5.93
C ARG A 597 23.66 32.65 5.61
N ALA A 598 22.57 32.85 6.33
CA ALA A 598 22.02 34.19 6.50
C ALA A 598 22.70 34.80 7.74
N GLU A 599 23.33 35.95 7.54
CA GLU A 599 23.81 36.84 8.62
C GLU A 599 22.66 37.37 9.48
#